data_AF-A0A535JXW1-F1
#
_entry.id   AF-A0A535JXW1-F1
#
_cell.length_a   1.000
_cell.length_b   1.000
_cell.length_c   1.000
_cell.angle_alpha   90.00
_cell.angle_beta   90.00
_cell.angle_gamma   90.00
#
_symmetry.space_group_name_H-M   'P 1'
#
loop_
_entity.id
_entity.type
_entity.pdbx_description
1 polymer ?
#
loop_
_entity_poly.entity_id
_entity_poly.type
_entity_poly.pdbx_seq_one_letter_code
_entity_poly.pdbx_strand_id
1 'polypeptide(L)'
;MRRATFAGPPELAAFFRNGHLETIPAGRERRLAVLVHVAGSFAPGREYGEDEVNRILQGVHSDHATLRRYLVDAGLLRRERGVYRRT
;
A
#
# COMPACT_ATOMS: atom_id res chain seq x y z
N MET A 1 -16.58 -0.01 22.16
CA MET A 1 -16.17 0.10 20.74
C MET A 1 -14.64 0.03 20.69
N ARG A 2 -14.06 -1.08 20.24
CA ARG A 2 -12.59 -1.18 20.09
C ARG A 2 -12.19 -0.28 18.92
N ARG A 3 -11.47 0.81 19.18
CA ARG A 3 -10.76 1.54 18.13
C ARG A 3 -9.88 0.52 17.40
N ALA A 4 -9.97 0.44 16.08
CA ALA A 4 -9.02 -0.32 15.29
C ALA A 4 -7.66 0.38 15.43
N THR A 5 -6.84 -0.10 16.36
CA THR A 5 -5.47 0.36 16.52
C THR A 5 -4.72 0.02 15.25
N PHE A 6 -4.08 1.00 14.64
CA PHE A 6 -3.19 0.76 13.50
C PHE A 6 -2.13 -0.28 13.89
N ALA A 7 -2.02 -1.34 13.10
CA ALA A 7 -1.16 -2.50 13.40
C ALA A 7 0.25 -2.40 12.75
N GLY A 8 0.62 -1.23 12.23
CA GLY A 8 1.93 -0.97 11.65
C GLY A 8 2.88 -0.18 12.57
N PRO A 9 4.02 0.28 12.03
CA PRO A 9 5.01 1.06 12.77
C PRO A 9 4.43 2.34 13.39
N PRO A 10 4.63 2.64 14.68
CA PRO A 10 3.99 3.77 15.36
C PRO A 10 4.15 5.13 14.66
N GLU A 11 5.29 5.36 14.02
CA GLU A 11 5.61 6.57 13.26
C GLU A 11 4.71 6.78 12.03
N LEU A 12 4.05 5.73 11.55
CA LEU A 12 3.11 5.81 10.43
C LEU A 12 1.67 6.03 10.89
N ALA A 13 1.36 5.83 12.17
CA ALA A 13 -0.01 5.88 12.70
C ALA A 13 -0.72 7.21 12.38
N ALA A 14 0.03 8.31 12.28
CA ALA A 14 -0.50 9.63 11.92
C ALA A 14 -1.12 9.71 10.51
N PHE A 15 -0.76 8.80 9.61
CA PHE A 15 -1.30 8.75 8.24
C PHE A 15 -2.52 7.85 8.10
N PHE A 16 -2.82 7.04 9.12
CA PHE A 16 -3.90 6.05 9.09
C PHE A 16 -5.01 6.41 10.08
N ARG A 17 -6.27 6.26 9.65
CA ARG A 17 -7.42 6.26 10.54
C ARG A 17 -8.25 5.01 10.33
N ASN A 18 -8.52 4.29 11.43
CA ASN A 18 -9.25 3.02 11.42
C ASN A 18 -8.67 1.99 10.42
N GLY A 19 -7.35 1.97 10.23
CA GLY A 19 -6.66 1.07 9.30
C GLY A 19 -6.65 1.54 7.84
N HIS A 20 -7.32 2.64 7.50
CA HIS A 20 -7.30 3.24 6.16
C HIS A 20 -6.29 4.38 6.10
N LEU A 21 -5.45 4.40 5.07
CA LEU A 21 -4.51 5.49 4.81
C LEU A 21 -5.33 6.70 4.33
N GLU A 22 -5.28 7.82 5.06
CA GLU A 22 -6.07 9.01 4.69
C GLU A 22 -5.35 9.90 3.68
N THR A 23 -4.03 9.90 3.69
CA THR A 23 -3.22 10.74 2.81
C THR A 23 -1.88 10.07 2.54
N ILE A 24 -1.50 10.01 1.26
CA ILE A 24 -0.17 9.59 0.86
C ILE A 24 0.81 10.73 1.18
N PRO A 25 1.87 10.50 1.99
CA PRO A 25 2.79 11.58 2.37
C PRO A 25 3.48 12.23 1.16
N ALA A 26 3.59 13.57 1.18
CA ALA A 26 4.35 14.31 0.17
C ALA A 26 5.87 14.12 0.29
N GLY A 27 6.37 13.97 1.52
CA GLY A 27 7.78 13.73 1.81
C GLY A 27 8.24 12.35 1.36
N ARG A 28 9.33 12.27 0.59
CA ARG A 28 9.83 11.03 -0.03
C ARG A 28 10.07 9.89 0.97
N GLU A 29 10.73 10.17 2.08
CA GLU A 29 11.07 9.15 3.09
C GLU A 29 9.82 8.60 3.78
N ARG A 30 8.93 9.47 4.23
CA ARG A 30 7.67 9.06 4.87
C ARG A 30 6.76 8.32 3.89
N ARG A 31 6.72 8.76 2.62
CA ARG A 31 5.99 8.05 1.57
C ARG A 31 6.56 6.65 1.39
N LEU A 32 7.89 6.50 1.29
CA LEU A 32 8.52 5.20 1.15
C LEU A 32 8.19 4.28 2.32
N ALA A 33 8.23 4.78 3.57
CA ALA A 33 7.88 3.99 4.75
C ALA A 33 6.41 3.52 4.72
N VAL A 34 5.47 4.39 4.33
CA VAL A 34 4.07 4.00 4.10
C VAL A 34 3.96 2.95 2.99
N LEU A 35 4.65 3.12 1.87
CA LEU A 35 4.60 2.18 0.75
C LEU A 35 5.16 0.81 1.14
N VAL A 36 6.24 0.74 1.92
CA VAL A 36 6.79 -0.52 2.45
C VAL A 36 5.76 -1.24 3.32
N HIS A 37 5.06 -0.52 4.19
CA HIS A 37 3.99 -1.09 5.00
C HIS A 37 2.84 -1.64 4.13
N VAL A 38 2.37 -0.86 3.16
CA VAL A 38 1.30 -1.28 2.23
C VAL A 38 1.73 -2.47 1.36
N ALA A 39 3.00 -2.53 0.94
CA ALA A 39 3.53 -3.67 0.19
C ALA A 39 3.42 -4.99 0.97
N GLY A 40 3.33 -4.93 2.31
CA GLY A 40 3.08 -6.08 3.18
C GLY A 40 1.71 -6.75 2.95
N SER A 41 0.76 -6.08 2.29
CA SER A 41 -0.52 -6.68 1.88
C SER A 41 -0.37 -7.69 0.73
N PHE A 42 0.79 -7.76 0.09
CA PHE A 42 1.08 -8.67 -1.01
C PHE A 42 2.04 -9.78 -0.54
N ALA A 43 1.58 -11.02 -0.58
CA ALA A 43 2.42 -12.19 -0.33
C ALA A 43 3.58 -12.29 -1.35
N PRO A 44 4.82 -12.59 -0.89
CA PRO A 44 5.96 -12.79 -1.78
C PRO A 44 5.76 -14.04 -2.65
N GLY A 45 6.27 -13.99 -3.89
CA GLY A 45 6.17 -15.11 -4.84
C GLY A 45 4.77 -15.35 -5.43
N ARG A 46 3.75 -14.60 -5.00
CA ARG A 46 2.40 -14.65 -5.56
C ARG A 46 2.23 -13.64 -6.68
N GLU A 47 1.55 -14.06 -7.74
CA GLU A 47 1.11 -13.21 -8.83
C GLU A 47 -0.32 -12.71 -8.60
N TYR A 48 -0.55 -11.44 -8.91
CA TYR A 48 -1.82 -10.76 -8.75
C TYR A 48 -2.24 -10.15 -10.08
N GLY A 49 -3.49 -10.35 -10.48
CA GLY A 49 -4.08 -9.57 -11.57
C GLY A 49 -4.31 -8.12 -11.15
N GLU A 50 -4.41 -7.23 -12.14
CA GLU A 50 -4.69 -5.80 -11.90
C GLU A 50 -5.95 -5.57 -11.04
N ASP A 51 -7.05 -6.28 -11.30
CA ASP A 51 -8.28 -6.17 -10.53
C ASP A 51 -8.14 -6.63 -9.08
N GLU A 52 -7.27 -7.60 -8.83
CA GLU A 52 -6.97 -8.04 -7.47
C GLU A 52 -6.14 -7.01 -6.71
N VAL A 53 -5.10 -6.46 -7.35
CA VAL A 53 -4.31 -5.36 -6.80
C VAL A 53 -5.19 -4.17 -6.49
N ASN A 54 -6.09 -3.80 -7.41
CA ASN A 54 -7.01 -2.68 -7.21
C ASN A 54 -7.91 -2.92 -6.00
N ARG A 55 -8.51 -4.11 -5.86
CA ARG A 55 -9.36 -4.44 -4.70
C ARG A 55 -8.59 -4.40 -3.38
N ILE A 56 -7.37 -4.93 -3.34
CA ILE A 56 -6.51 -4.88 -2.14
C ILE A 56 -6.23 -3.43 -1.77
N LEU A 57 -5.80 -2.62 -2.74
CA LEU A 57 -5.41 -1.23 -2.48
C LEU A 57 -6.60 -0.31 -2.19
N GLN A 58 -7.80 -0.59 -2.71
CA GLN A 58 -9.03 0.11 -2.36
C GLN A 58 -9.39 -0.05 -0.88
N GLY A 59 -9.05 -1.20 -0.28
CA GLY A 59 -9.17 -1.40 1.17
C GLY A 59 -8.17 -0.57 1.98
N VAL A 60 -7.12 -0.05 1.35
CA VAL A 60 -6.04 0.73 1.99
C VAL A 60 -6.22 2.23 1.80
N HIS A 61 -6.54 2.69 0.58
CA HIS A 61 -6.65 4.11 0.23
C HIS A 61 -7.65 4.31 -0.92
N SER A 62 -8.42 5.39 -0.87
CA SER A 62 -9.42 5.75 -1.91
C SER A 62 -8.76 5.95 -3.28
N ASP A 63 -7.67 6.72 -3.34
CA ASP A 63 -6.79 6.82 -4.51
C ASP A 63 -5.82 5.63 -4.62
N HIS A 64 -6.39 4.45 -4.80
CA HIS A 64 -5.66 3.20 -4.99
C HIS A 64 -4.81 3.19 -6.27
N ALA A 65 -5.20 3.97 -7.29
CA ALA A 65 -4.46 4.08 -8.56
C ALA A 65 -3.12 4.79 -8.36
N THR A 66 -3.11 5.94 -7.66
CA THR A 66 -1.86 6.63 -7.30
C THR A 66 -1.00 5.78 -6.37
N LEU A 67 -1.61 5.10 -5.39
CA LEU A 67 -0.89 4.21 -4.49
C LEU A 67 -0.21 3.05 -5.24
N ARG A 68 -0.91 2.41 -6.19
CA ARG A 68 -0.38 1.37 -7.07
C ARG A 68 0.80 1.87 -7.90
N ARG A 69 0.68 3.06 -8.49
CA ARG A 69 1.77 3.68 -9.26
C ARG A 69 3.01 3.88 -8.40
N TYR A 70 2.85 4.43 -7.19
CA TYR A 70 3.98 4.62 -6.29
C TYR A 70 4.63 3.33 -5.81
N LEU A 71 3.85 2.27 -5.60
CA LEU A 71 4.39 0.95 -5.26
C LEU A 71 5.27 0.39 -6.39
N VAL A 72 4.86 0.60 -7.64
CA VAL A 72 5.65 0.21 -8.82
C VAL A 72 6.88 1.09 -9.00
N ASP A 73 6.72 2.41 -8.92
CA ASP A 73 7.82 3.37 -9.08
C ASP A 73 8.90 3.20 -7.99
N ALA A 74 8.50 2.83 -6.76
CA ALA A 74 9.40 2.53 -5.66
C ALA A 74 10.05 1.13 -5.77
N GLY A 75 9.69 0.33 -6.78
CA GLY A 75 10.19 -1.02 -6.98
C GLY A 75 9.67 -2.06 -5.99
N LEU A 76 8.66 -1.74 -5.18
CA LEU A 76 8.06 -2.64 -4.19
C LEU A 76 7.09 -3.64 -4.82
N LEU A 77 6.48 -3.25 -5.95
CA LEU A 77 5.78 -4.15 -6.85
C LEU A 77 6.42 -4.07 -8.23
N ARG A 78 6.54 -5.20 -8.91
CA ARG A 78 6.81 -5.27 -10.34
C ARG A 78 5.50 -5.54 -11.09
N ARG A 79 5.28 -4.82 -12.18
CA ARG A 79 4.18 -5.05 -13.13
C ARG A 79 4.73 -5.53 -14.46
N GLU A 80 4.26 -6.67 -14.94
CA GLU A 80 4.59 -7.21 -16.25
C GLU A 80 3.33 -7.81 -16.90
N ARG A 81 2.98 -7.36 -18.11
CA ARG A 81 1.81 -7.85 -18.87
C ARG A 81 0.49 -7.88 -18.07
N GLY A 82 0.29 -6.89 -17.19
CA GLY A 82 -0.91 -6.78 -16.34
C GLY A 82 -0.87 -7.64 -15.07
N VAL A 83 0.20 -8.41 -14.87
CA VAL A 83 0.47 -9.19 -13.67
C VAL A 83 1.38 -8.41 -12.73
N TYR A 84 1.05 -8.44 -11.45
CA TYR A 84 1.81 -7.80 -10.37
C TYR A 84 2.42 -8.85 -9.46
N ARG A 85 3.62 -8.55 -8.96
CA ARG A 85 4.34 -9.37 -7.98
C ARG A 85 5.11 -8.48 -7.03
N ARG A 86 5.15 -8.86 -5.75
CA ARG A 86 6.03 -8.19 -4.77
C ARG A 86 7.49 -8.51 -5.10
N THR A 87 8.33 -7.47 -5.10
CA THR A 87 9.78 -7.59 -5.34
C THR A 87 10.51 -8.07 -4.09
#